data_AF-N8X9T3-F1
#
_entry.id   AF-N8X9T3-F1
#
_cell.length_a   1.000
_cell.length_b   1.000
_cell.length_c   1.000
_cell.angle_alpha   90.00
_cell.angle_beta   90.00
_cell.angle_gamma   90.00
#
_symmetry.space_group_name_H-M   'P 1'
#
loop_
_entity.id
_entity.type
_entity.pdbx_description
1 polymer ?
#
loop_
_entity_poly.entity_id
_entity_poly.type
_entity_poly.pdbx_seq_one_letter_code
_entity_poly.pdbx_strand_id
1 'polypeptide(L)'
;MPLCIYEIVLQDEKFQLHKLVKVKDTIYNPIHKNESFMWFWIYSDTSEFFYFDLWNELDHAEIGQYIRYKKNIFKVVSINNNKKINYS
;
A
#
# COMPACT_ATOMS: atom_id res chain seq x y z
N MET A 1 0.13 19.09 3.36
CA MET A 1 0.84 17.80 3.46
C MET A 1 0.22 16.88 2.44
N PRO A 2 0.98 16.22 1.54
CA PRO A 2 0.37 15.31 0.58
C PRO A 2 -0.29 14.16 1.34
N LEU A 3 -1.55 13.90 1.01
CA LEU A 3 -2.35 12.80 1.56
C LEU A 3 -1.63 11.48 1.23
N CYS A 4 -0.90 10.94 2.19
CA CYS A 4 -0.30 9.61 2.03
C CYS A 4 -1.42 8.58 2.14
N ILE A 5 -1.58 7.76 1.11
CA ILE A 5 -2.49 6.62 1.15
C ILE A 5 -1.89 5.60 2.13
N TYR A 6 -2.67 5.21 3.15
CA TYR A 6 -2.24 4.27 4.19
C TYR A 6 -2.86 2.90 4.01
N GLU A 7 -4.07 2.84 3.50
CA GLU A 7 -4.73 1.57 3.23
C GLU A 7 -5.48 1.68 1.90
N ILE A 8 -5.48 0.59 1.16
CA ILE A 8 -6.19 0.48 -0.11
C ILE A 8 -6.84 -0.89 -0.19
N VAL A 9 -8.10 -0.92 -0.59
CA VAL A 9 -8.84 -2.15 -0.81
C VAL A 9 -9.03 -2.30 -2.31
N LEU A 10 -8.40 -3.34 -2.85
CA LEU A 10 -8.54 -3.74 -4.23
C LEU A 10 -9.57 -4.87 -4.33
N GLN A 11 -10.31 -4.92 -5.42
CA GLN A 11 -11.20 -6.01 -5.77
C GLN A 11 -10.71 -6.66 -7.05
N ASP A 12 -10.50 -7.97 -7.03
CA ASP A 12 -10.13 -8.71 -8.23
C ASP A 12 -11.34 -9.12 -9.08
N GLU A 13 -11.08 -9.73 -10.23
CA GLU A 13 -12.09 -10.24 -11.16
C GLU A 13 -12.97 -11.35 -10.58
N LYS A 14 -12.52 -12.00 -9.49
CA LYS A 14 -13.30 -13.02 -8.76
C LYS A 14 -14.11 -12.40 -7.62
N PHE A 15 -14.22 -11.07 -7.57
CA PHE A 15 -14.85 -10.30 -6.50
C PHE A 15 -14.20 -10.48 -5.12
N GLN A 16 -12.96 -11.00 -5.05
CA GLN A 16 -12.22 -11.07 -3.79
C GLN A 16 -11.63 -9.71 -3.45
N LEU A 17 -11.73 -9.36 -2.16
CA LEU A 17 -11.21 -8.10 -1.64
C LEU A 17 -9.80 -8.31 -1.08
N HIS A 18 -8.84 -7.61 -1.66
CA HIS A 18 -7.44 -7.58 -1.28
C HIS A 18 -7.21 -6.30 -0.50
N LYS A 19 -7.11 -6.43 0.83
CA LYS A 19 -6.83 -5.30 1.71
C LYS A 19 -5.33 -5.14 1.85
N LEU A 20 -4.82 -3.98 1.43
CA LEU A 20 -3.42 -3.64 1.49
C LEU A 20 -3.22 -2.45 2.42
N VAL A 21 -2.13 -2.49 3.18
CA VAL A 21 -1.72 -1.43 4.09
C VAL A 21 -0.30 -1.01 3.78
N LYS A 22 -0.05 0.30 3.88
CA LYS A 22 1.25 0.91 3.68
C LYS A 22 1.96 1.02 5.02
N VAL A 23 2.95 0.17 5.23
CA VAL A 23 3.76 0.15 6.45
C VAL A 23 5.06 0.89 6.22
N LYS A 24 5.54 1.57 7.26
CA LYS A 24 6.84 2.24 7.27
C LYS A 24 7.78 1.39 8.11
N ASP A 25 8.83 0.88 7.49
CA ASP A 25 9.88 0.15 8.20
C ASP A 25 11.16 0.99 8.28
N THR A 26 11.95 0.74 9.32
CA THR A 26 13.21 1.44 9.57
C THR A 26 14.34 0.46 9.39
N ILE A 27 15.04 0.59 8.27
CA ILE A 27 16.21 -0.22 7.98
C ILE A 27 17.41 0.50 8.55
N TYR A 28 18.01 -0.08 9.59
CA TYR A 28 19.30 0.37 10.10
C TYR A 28 20.38 -0.03 9.11
N ASN A 29 21.08 0.95 8.53
CA ASN A 29 22.24 0.68 7.71
C ASN A 29 23.50 0.71 8.58
N PRO A 30 24.09 -0.46 8.94
CA PRO A 30 25.25 -0.51 9.82
C PRO A 30 26.50 0.11 9.21
N ILE A 31 26.59 0.18 7.87
CA ILE A 31 27.75 0.71 7.15
C ILE A 31 27.81 2.24 7.28
N HIS A 32 26.65 2.91 7.18
CA HIS A 32 26.55 4.37 7.28
C HIS A 32 26.10 4.86 8.66
N LYS A 33 25.83 3.96 9.61
CA LYS A 33 25.27 4.25 10.94
C LYS A 33 24.03 5.15 10.87
N ASN A 34 23.26 5.03 9.81
CA ASN A 34 22.10 5.86 9.54
C ASN A 34 20.85 4.99 9.43
N GLU A 35 19.75 5.54 9.91
CA GLU A 35 18.41 4.98 9.76
C GLU A 35 17.84 5.42 8.40
N SER A 36 17.46 4.45 7.58
CA SER A 36 16.71 4.70 6.35
C SER A 36 15.29 4.21 6.55
N PHE A 37 14.34 4.98 6.02
CA PHE A 37 12.93 4.60 6.08
C PHE A 37 12.50 4.10 4.72
N MET A 38 11.84 2.94 4.70
CA MET A 38 11.27 2.38 3.48
C MET A 38 9.78 2.12 3.68
N TRP A 39 9.00 2.45 2.67
CA TRP A 39 7.56 2.22 2.70
C TRP A 39 7.23 0.97 1.90
N PHE A 40 6.39 0.12 2.46
CA PHE A 40 6.02 -1.16 1.88
C PHE A 40 4.52 -1.31 1.83
N TRP A 41 4.02 -1.86 0.72
CA TRP A 41 2.63 -2.31 0.62
C TRP A 41 2.56 -3.79 0.95
N ILE A 42 1.80 -4.13 1.99
CA ILE A 42 1.61 -5.50 2.44
C ILE A 42 0.12 -5.81 2.56
N TYR A 43 -0.24 -7.09 2.47
CA TYR A 43 -1.58 -7.56 2.78
C TYR A 43 -1.89 -7.37 4.27
N SER A 44 -3.05 -6.80 4.61
CA SER A 44 -3.44 -6.61 6.02
C SER A 44 -3.59 -7.94 6.75
N ASP A 45 -4.04 -8.97 6.03
CA ASP A 45 -4.45 -10.24 6.63
C ASP A 45 -3.28 -11.20 6.80
N THR A 46 -2.37 -11.25 5.83
CA THR A 46 -1.23 -12.18 5.81
C THR A 46 0.12 -11.53 6.10
N SER A 47 0.19 -10.19 6.13
CA SER A 47 1.44 -9.42 6.20
C SER A 47 2.43 -9.73 5.07
N GLU A 48 1.97 -10.33 3.98
CA GLU A 48 2.81 -10.64 2.82
C GLU A 48 3.03 -9.40 1.95
N PHE A 49 4.21 -9.31 1.34
CA PHE A 49 4.53 -8.23 0.42
C PHE A 49 3.66 -8.28 -0.84
N PHE A 50 3.07 -7.13 -1.17
CA PHE A 50 2.36 -6.97 -2.43
C PHE A 50 3.35 -6.71 -3.58
N TYR A 51 2.89 -6.91 -4.82
CA TYR A 51 3.72 -6.73 -6.01
C TYR A 51 4.38 -5.35 -6.07
N PHE A 52 5.72 -5.33 -5.95
CA PHE A 52 6.54 -4.11 -5.92
C PHE A 52 6.31 -3.19 -7.12
N ASP A 53 6.09 -3.77 -8.30
CA ASP A 53 5.81 -3.02 -9.53
C ASP A 53 4.57 -2.13 -9.43
N LEU A 54 3.59 -2.51 -8.59
CA LEU A 54 2.33 -1.81 -8.43
C LEU A 54 2.40 -0.73 -7.36
N TRP A 55 3.47 -0.65 -6.55
CA TRP A 55 3.53 0.27 -5.41
C TRP A 55 3.39 1.73 -5.83
N ASN A 56 3.99 2.11 -6.96
CA ASN A 56 3.85 3.45 -7.50
C ASN A 56 2.42 3.74 -7.98
N GLU A 57 1.74 2.75 -8.59
CA GLU A 57 0.34 2.89 -8.96
C GLU A 57 -0.57 2.98 -7.72
N LEU A 58 -0.29 2.21 -6.67
CA LEU A 58 -1.02 2.25 -5.41
C LEU A 58 -0.86 3.57 -4.68
N ASP A 59 0.33 4.17 -4.73
CA ASP A 59 0.62 5.47 -4.12
C ASP A 59 -0.14 6.63 -4.77
N HIS A 60 -0.51 6.46 -6.04
CA HIS A 60 -1.27 7.42 -6.84
C HIS A 60 -2.68 6.92 -7.19
N ALA A 61 -3.14 5.85 -6.54
CA ALA A 61 -4.41 5.22 -6.88
C ALA A 61 -5.60 6.11 -6.51
N GLU A 62 -6.65 6.03 -7.32
CA GLU A 62 -7.94 6.68 -7.08
C GLU A 62 -9.08 5.66 -6.92
N ILE A 63 -10.10 6.00 -6.13
CA ILE A 63 -11.28 5.13 -5.97
C ILE A 63 -11.96 4.95 -7.33
N GLY A 64 -12.21 3.70 -7.71
CA GLY A 64 -12.79 3.32 -8.99
C GLY A 64 -11.78 3.08 -10.10
N GLN A 65 -10.49 3.37 -9.89
CA GLN A 65 -9.41 3.06 -10.84
C GLN A 65 -9.24 1.55 -10.99
N TYR A 66 -8.87 1.11 -12.19
CA TYR A 66 -8.49 -0.27 -12.47
C TYR A 66 -6.98 -0.36 -12.65
N ILE A 67 -6.34 -1.09 -11.75
CA ILE A 67 -4.92 -1.43 -11.75
C ILE A 67 -4.76 -2.78 -12.45
N ARG A 68 -3.93 -2.85 -13.49
CA ARG A 68 -3.70 -4.11 -14.23
C ARG A 68 -2.31 -4.63 -13.94
N TYR A 69 -2.22 -5.87 -13.49
CA TYR A 69 -0.95 -6.54 -13.28
C TYR A 69 -0.91 -7.89 -13.95
N LYS A 70 -0.07 -8.03 -14.96
CA LYS A 70 0.02 -9.24 -15.80
C LYS A 70 -1.35 -9.61 -16.38
N LYS A 71 -1.98 -10.68 -15.88
CA LYS A 71 -3.30 -11.17 -16.30
C LYS A 71 -4.42 -10.82 -15.33
N ASN A 72 -4.11 -10.12 -14.25
CA ASN A 72 -5.05 -9.82 -13.18
C ASN A 72 -5.46 -8.35 -13.25
N ILE A 73 -6.75 -8.09 -13.08
CA ILE A 73 -7.29 -6.74 -12.97
C ILE A 73 -7.78 -6.53 -11.54
N PHE A 74 -7.34 -5.43 -10.94
CA PHE A 74 -7.71 -5.00 -9.60
C PHE A 74 -8.44 -3.67 -9.69
N LYS A 75 -9.69 -3.62 -9.24
CA LYS A 75 -10.43 -2.38 -9.09
C LYS A 75 -10.20 -1.80 -7.71
N VAL A 76 -9.83 -0.54 -7.62
CA VAL A 76 -9.73 0.17 -6.34
C VAL A 76 -11.14 0.45 -5.83
N VAL A 77 -11.53 -0.18 -4.73
CA VAL A 77 -12.88 -0.05 -4.16
C VAL A 77 -12.90 0.93 -3.01
N SER A 78 -11.82 0.98 -2.23
CA SER A 78 -11.71 1.88 -1.09
C SER A 78 -10.26 2.32 -0.93
N ILE A 79 -10.10 3.57 -0.51
CA ILE A 79 -8.81 4.17 -0.18
C ILE A 79 -8.97 4.83 1.17
N ASN A 80 -8.10 4.51 2.11
CA ASN A 80 -8.00 5.17 3.39
C ASN A 80 -6.70 5.99 3.46
N ASN A 81 -6.85 7.31 3.36
CA ASN A 81 -5.75 8.27 3.52
C ASN A 81 -5.60 8.74 4.96
N ASN A 82 -6.42 8.20 5.87
CA ASN A 82 -6.59 8.76 7.19
C ASN A 82 -5.60 8.12 8.17
N LYS A 83 -4.33 8.57 8.15
CA LYS A 83 -3.62 8.65 9.44
C LYS A 83 -4.25 9.81 10.23
N LYS A 84 -5.38 9.55 10.87
CA LYS A 84 -5.64 10.21 12.16
C LYS A 84 -4.62 9.63 13.13
N ILE A 85 -3.41 10.19 13.12
CA ILE A 85 -2.50 10.08 14.26
C ILE A 85 -3.19 10.90 15.35
N ASN A 86 -4.11 10.28 16.09
CA ASN A 86 -4.54 10.83 17.36
C ASN A 86 -3.34 10.70 18.30
N TYR A 87 -2.56 11.77 18.41
CA TYR A 87 -1.76 11.97 19.61
C TYR A 87 -2.77 12.23 20.73
N SER A 88 -2.96 11.24 21.61
CA SER A 88 -3.54 11.46 22.94
C SER A 88 -2.44 11.82 23.92
#